data_AF-A0A811T2B0-F1
#
_entry.id   AF-A0A811T2B0-F1
#
_cell.length_a   1.000
_cell.length_b   1.000
_cell.length_c   1.000
_cell.angle_alpha   90.00
_cell.angle_beta   90.00
_cell.angle_gamma   90.00
#
_symmetry.space_group_name_H-M   'P 1'
#
loop_
_entity.id
_entity.type
_entity.pdbx_description
1 polymer ?
#
loop_
_entity_poly.entity_id
_entity_poly.type
_entity_poly.pdbx_seq_one_letter_code
_entity_poly.pdbx_strand_id
1 'polypeptide(L)'
;MSYCFIYDLTRLPKEFFKSIAIEVSKQKLHGKPENISKNIVKKFNVDKILGIRLEDAISVVEDLADIQIKNLVYEEDFKKARKKVLLVSHCCRKYMDSRCKAKFDPEFSSYFCNHCLPDCLANQATVLGEEKGYKVFILPGGSCMPKIIANTNCDAVLGIACPDEIKLGIEFVESKGLPIKGILLTKNGCANTEFDLDSLKEALV
;
A
#
# COMPACT_ATOMS: atom_id res chain seq x y z
N MET A 1 -10.84 5.45 -8.97
CA MET A 1 -11.17 4.56 -7.85
C MET A 1 -11.90 3.38 -8.46
N SER A 2 -11.32 2.19 -8.50
CA SER A 2 -11.99 1.02 -9.11
C SER A 2 -12.93 0.35 -8.11
N TYR A 3 -12.65 0.46 -6.81
CA TYR A 3 -13.68 0.24 -5.80
C TYR A 3 -14.70 1.39 -5.79
N CYS A 4 -15.97 1.03 -5.98
CA CYS A 4 -17.11 1.92 -5.80
C CYS A 4 -17.57 2.01 -4.33
N PHE A 5 -16.75 1.53 -3.38
CA PHE A 5 -17.08 1.43 -1.97
C PHE A 5 -15.90 1.82 -1.07
N ILE A 6 -16.24 2.19 0.17
CA ILE A 6 -15.29 2.45 1.25
C ILE A 6 -15.35 1.27 2.23
N TYR A 7 -14.21 0.90 2.79
CA TYR A 7 -14.07 -0.12 3.81
C TYR A 7 -13.15 0.38 4.94
N ASP A 8 -13.28 -0.27 6.09
CA ASP A 8 -12.41 -0.09 7.24
C ASP A 8 -12.05 -1.46 7.84
N LEU A 9 -10.87 -1.96 7.45
CA LEU A 9 -10.35 -3.26 7.88
C LEU A 9 -9.96 -3.26 9.36
N THR A 10 -9.86 -2.11 10.02
CA THR A 10 -9.57 -2.05 11.48
C THR A 10 -10.69 -2.67 12.31
N ARG A 11 -11.89 -2.80 11.72
CA ARG A 11 -13.05 -3.46 12.32
C ARG A 11 -12.97 -4.99 12.28
N LEU A 12 -12.02 -5.56 11.53
CA LEU A 12 -11.81 -7.00 11.44
C LEU A 12 -10.83 -7.49 12.53
N PRO A 13 -11.04 -8.70 13.07
CA PRO A 13 -10.18 -9.25 14.11
C PRO A 13 -8.78 -9.61 13.59
N LYS A 14 -7.76 -9.65 14.47
CA LYS A 14 -6.39 -10.02 14.09
C LYS A 14 -6.31 -11.43 13.45
N GLU A 15 -7.20 -12.32 13.84
CA GLU A 15 -7.34 -13.69 13.33
C GLU A 15 -7.69 -13.73 11.84
N PHE A 16 -8.36 -12.69 11.32
CA PHE A 16 -8.62 -12.55 9.89
C PHE A 16 -7.32 -12.38 9.12
N PHE A 17 -6.49 -11.43 9.51
CA PHE A 17 -5.19 -11.17 8.87
C PHE A 17 -4.24 -12.37 8.99
N LYS A 18 -4.23 -13.05 10.15
CA LYS A 18 -3.49 -14.30 10.33
C LYS A 18 -3.95 -15.39 9.34
N SER A 19 -5.26 -15.49 9.09
CA SER A 19 -5.80 -16.48 8.14
C SER A 19 -5.36 -16.20 6.71
N ILE A 20 -5.29 -14.93 6.30
CA ILE A 20 -4.73 -14.52 5.01
C ILE A 20 -3.24 -14.87 4.93
N ALA A 21 -2.45 -14.54 5.95
CA ALA A 21 -1.02 -14.83 5.97
C ALA A 21 -0.70 -16.34 5.88
N ILE A 22 -1.47 -17.17 6.60
CA ILE A 22 -1.38 -18.63 6.51
C ILE A 22 -1.69 -19.11 5.10
N GLU A 23 -2.71 -18.53 4.47
CA GLU A 23 -3.11 -18.91 3.12
C GLU A 23 -2.05 -18.54 2.08
N VAL A 24 -1.58 -17.30 2.11
CA VAL A 24 -0.50 -16.80 1.25
C VAL A 24 0.75 -17.69 1.36
N SER A 25 1.06 -18.18 2.56
CA SER A 25 2.17 -19.09 2.79
C SER A 25 1.96 -20.47 2.15
N LYS A 26 0.72 -20.95 2.04
CA LYS A 26 0.37 -22.23 1.39
C LYS A 26 0.36 -22.13 -0.13
N GLN A 27 -0.02 -20.98 -0.69
CA GLN A 27 -0.05 -20.78 -2.15
C GLN A 27 1.35 -20.77 -2.79
N LYS A 28 2.41 -20.54 -1.99
CA LYS A 28 3.79 -20.83 -2.40
C LYS A 28 4.00 -22.31 -2.79
N LEU A 29 3.11 -23.22 -2.39
CA LEU A 29 3.24 -24.66 -2.56
C LEU A 29 2.27 -25.25 -3.59
N HIS A 30 1.07 -24.70 -3.79
CA HIS A 30 0.06 -25.19 -4.76
C HIS A 30 -0.86 -24.06 -5.26
N GLY A 31 -1.20 -24.07 -6.57
CA GLY A 31 -1.96 -23.02 -7.26
C GLY A 31 -3.35 -22.72 -6.68
N LYS A 32 -3.85 -21.50 -6.97
CA LYS A 32 -5.06 -20.86 -6.40
C LYS A 32 -6.29 -21.81 -6.33
N PRO A 33 -6.75 -22.18 -5.13
CA PRO A 33 -8.09 -22.75 -4.98
C PRO A 33 -9.12 -21.61 -4.99
N GLU A 34 -9.96 -21.55 -6.04
CA GLU A 34 -11.04 -20.57 -6.30
C GLU A 34 -12.07 -20.38 -5.15
N ASN A 35 -11.89 -21.02 -3.99
CA ASN A 35 -12.85 -21.05 -2.91
C ASN A 35 -12.35 -20.47 -1.57
N ILE A 36 -11.06 -20.16 -1.43
CA ILE A 36 -10.52 -19.78 -0.11
C ILE A 36 -10.92 -18.36 0.29
N SER A 37 -10.79 -17.38 -0.60
CA SER A 37 -11.18 -16.00 -0.30
C SER A 37 -12.63 -15.94 0.16
N LYS A 38 -13.51 -16.67 -0.55
CA LYS A 38 -14.92 -16.86 -0.17
C LYS A 38 -15.09 -17.52 1.21
N ASN A 39 -14.29 -18.53 1.53
CA ASN A 39 -14.32 -19.19 2.84
C ASN A 39 -13.87 -18.24 3.96
N ILE A 40 -12.82 -17.44 3.74
CA ILE A 40 -12.35 -16.43 4.68
C ILE A 40 -13.43 -15.36 4.90
N VAL A 41 -14.00 -14.83 3.82
CA VAL A 41 -15.09 -13.84 3.90
C VAL A 41 -16.26 -14.36 4.74
N LYS A 42 -16.73 -15.58 4.47
CA LYS A 42 -17.81 -16.20 5.24
C LYS A 42 -17.44 -16.46 6.70
N LYS A 43 -16.24 -17.00 6.95
CA LYS A 43 -15.76 -17.33 8.30
C LYS A 43 -15.71 -16.10 9.20
N PHE A 44 -15.28 -14.96 8.66
CA PHE A 44 -15.14 -13.72 9.42
C PHE A 44 -16.30 -12.73 9.20
N ASN A 45 -17.32 -13.07 8.41
CA ASN A 45 -18.42 -12.19 8.02
C ASN A 45 -17.93 -10.82 7.49
N VAL A 46 -16.91 -10.84 6.63
CA VAL A 46 -16.20 -9.64 6.18
C VAL A 46 -17.14 -8.65 5.49
N ASP A 47 -18.00 -9.15 4.61
CA ASP A 47 -19.04 -8.38 3.91
C ASP A 47 -19.94 -7.62 4.89
N LYS A 48 -20.42 -8.29 5.94
CA LYS A 48 -21.31 -7.69 6.95
C LYS A 48 -20.58 -6.68 7.84
N ILE A 49 -19.35 -6.98 8.24
CA ILE A 49 -18.55 -6.08 9.09
C ILE A 49 -18.20 -4.81 8.32
N LEU A 50 -17.78 -4.94 7.07
CA LEU A 50 -17.41 -3.81 6.22
C LEU A 50 -18.64 -3.08 5.64
N GLY A 51 -19.81 -3.71 5.62
CA GLY A 51 -21.03 -3.13 5.07
C GLY A 51 -21.02 -3.05 3.54
N ILE A 52 -20.41 -4.04 2.89
CA ILE A 52 -20.23 -4.11 1.42
C ILE A 52 -20.83 -5.40 0.87
N ARG A 53 -20.93 -5.51 -0.47
CA ARG A 53 -21.46 -6.72 -1.10
C ARG A 53 -20.49 -7.89 -0.92
N LEU A 54 -21.01 -9.10 -0.99
CA LEU A 54 -20.19 -10.32 -0.83
C LEU A 54 -19.06 -10.38 -1.86
N GLU A 55 -19.36 -10.02 -3.11
CA GLU A 55 -18.40 -10.03 -4.23
C GLU A 55 -17.29 -9.00 -4.01
N ASP A 56 -17.64 -7.83 -3.46
CA ASP A 56 -16.71 -6.78 -3.12
C ASP A 56 -15.79 -7.21 -1.97
N ALA A 57 -16.35 -7.88 -0.94
CA ALA A 57 -15.55 -8.43 0.17
C ALA A 57 -14.59 -9.54 -0.29
N ILE A 58 -15.01 -10.40 -1.22
CA ILE A 58 -14.14 -11.41 -1.84
C ILE A 58 -12.98 -10.73 -2.55
N SER A 59 -13.27 -9.71 -3.37
CA SER A 59 -12.25 -8.94 -4.10
C SER A 59 -11.24 -8.29 -3.15
N VAL A 60 -11.70 -7.69 -2.04
CA VAL A 60 -10.80 -7.11 -1.03
C VAL A 60 -9.87 -8.17 -0.43
N VAL A 61 -10.37 -9.37 -0.12
CA VAL A 61 -9.55 -10.46 0.43
C VAL A 61 -8.55 -10.99 -0.60
N GLU A 62 -8.95 -11.13 -1.85
CA GLU A 62 -8.06 -11.52 -2.95
C GLU A 62 -6.94 -10.52 -3.15
N ASP A 63 -7.26 -9.23 -3.12
CA ASP A 63 -6.30 -8.16 -3.31
C ASP A 63 -5.30 -8.07 -2.16
N LEU A 64 -5.77 -8.25 -0.92
CA LEU A 64 -4.92 -8.39 0.25
C LEU A 64 -3.95 -9.56 0.08
N ALA A 65 -4.45 -10.73 -0.34
CA ALA A 65 -3.61 -11.92 -0.52
C ALA A 65 -2.58 -11.75 -1.65
N ASP A 66 -3.00 -11.27 -2.82
CA ASP A 66 -2.13 -11.09 -4.00
C ASP A 66 -0.99 -10.10 -3.71
N ILE A 67 -1.28 -8.99 -3.00
CA ILE A 67 -0.25 -8.02 -2.62
C ILE A 67 0.71 -8.59 -1.57
N GLN A 68 0.22 -9.38 -0.61
CA GLN A 68 1.10 -10.04 0.35
C GLN A 68 1.99 -11.11 -0.29
N ILE A 69 1.49 -11.83 -1.32
CA ILE A 69 2.32 -12.75 -2.11
C ILE A 69 3.45 -11.97 -2.79
N LYS A 70 3.15 -10.84 -3.44
CA LYS A 70 4.16 -10.00 -4.09
C LYS A 70 5.19 -9.48 -3.10
N ASN A 71 4.76 -9.05 -1.91
CA ASN A 71 5.66 -8.64 -0.83
C ASN A 71 6.64 -9.76 -0.45
N LEU A 72 6.16 -10.99 -0.32
CA LEU A 72 6.99 -12.15 0.01
C LEU A 72 7.93 -12.59 -1.12
N VAL A 73 7.52 -12.39 -2.37
CA VAL A 73 8.35 -12.71 -3.54
C VAL A 73 9.56 -11.77 -3.60
N TYR A 74 9.34 -10.47 -3.40
CA TYR A 74 10.42 -9.48 -3.49
C TYR A 74 11.16 -9.22 -2.18
N GLU A 75 10.78 -9.86 -1.07
CA GLU A 75 11.35 -9.63 0.26
C GLU A 75 12.89 -9.58 0.28
N GLU A 76 13.54 -10.58 -0.33
CA GLU A 76 15.00 -10.71 -0.30
C GLU A 76 15.70 -9.74 -1.25
N ASP A 77 15.14 -9.49 -2.44
CA ASP A 77 15.71 -8.53 -3.38
C ASP A 77 15.53 -7.10 -2.89
N PHE A 78 14.41 -6.82 -2.24
CA PHE A 78 14.11 -5.54 -1.60
C PHE A 78 15.10 -5.24 -0.47
N LYS A 79 15.47 -6.23 0.36
CA LYS A 79 16.50 -6.06 1.41
C LYS A 79 17.87 -5.70 0.85
N LYS A 80 18.26 -6.30 -0.29
CA LYS A 80 19.56 -6.06 -0.94
C LYS A 80 19.65 -4.70 -1.63
N ALA A 81 18.51 -4.09 -1.94
CA ALA A 81 18.46 -2.79 -2.61
C ALA A 81 19.08 -1.67 -1.76
N ARG A 82 19.83 -0.78 -2.41
CA ARG A 82 20.54 0.32 -1.73
C ARG A 82 19.79 1.63 -1.86
N LYS A 83 19.32 1.97 -3.06
CA LYS A 83 18.54 3.18 -3.31
C LYS A 83 17.05 2.88 -3.27
N LYS A 84 16.40 3.16 -2.15
CA LYS A 84 14.98 2.86 -1.97
C LYS A 84 14.13 4.14 -2.04
N VAL A 85 12.96 4.01 -2.65
CA VAL A 85 11.97 5.08 -2.72
C VAL A 85 10.71 4.65 -1.98
N LEU A 86 10.15 5.56 -1.18
CA LEU A 86 8.85 5.40 -0.55
C LEU A 86 7.82 6.28 -1.26
N LEU A 87 6.79 5.66 -1.81
CA LEU A 87 5.68 6.32 -2.49
C LEU A 87 4.46 6.28 -1.58
N VAL A 88 4.02 7.45 -1.12
CA VAL A 88 2.86 7.58 -0.24
C VAL A 88 1.70 8.17 -1.04
N SER A 89 0.53 7.53 -1.02
CA SER A 89 -0.65 8.09 -1.67
C SER A 89 -1.03 9.45 -1.07
N HIS A 90 -1.39 10.41 -1.93
CA HIS A 90 -1.88 11.72 -1.48
C HIS A 90 -3.10 11.61 -0.55
N CYS A 91 -3.91 10.54 -0.65
CA CYS A 91 -5.04 10.28 0.25
C CYS A 91 -4.63 10.17 1.73
N CYS A 92 -3.38 9.80 2.00
CA CYS A 92 -2.83 9.70 3.36
C CYS A 92 -2.57 11.07 4.02
N ARG A 93 -2.73 12.17 3.28
CA ARG A 93 -2.64 13.51 3.86
C ARG A 93 -3.83 13.74 4.78
N LYS A 94 -3.58 14.34 5.93
CA LYS A 94 -4.65 14.73 6.86
C LYS A 94 -5.59 15.79 6.27
N TYR A 95 -5.05 16.70 5.46
CA TYR A 95 -5.82 17.75 4.77
C TYR A 95 -5.46 17.83 3.28
N MET A 96 -6.47 17.90 2.42
CA MET A 96 -6.31 18.06 0.96
C MET A 96 -6.26 19.51 0.49
N ASP A 97 -6.53 20.45 1.40
CA ASP A 97 -6.51 21.89 1.15
C ASP A 97 -5.20 22.55 1.61
N SER A 98 -5.21 23.89 1.69
CA SER A 98 -4.09 24.76 2.04
C SER A 98 -3.54 24.58 3.46
N ARG A 99 -4.21 23.80 4.32
CA ARG A 99 -3.69 23.43 5.64
C ARG A 99 -2.50 22.49 5.54
N CYS A 100 -2.50 21.59 4.57
CA CYS A 100 -1.31 20.79 4.27
C CYS A 100 -0.27 21.68 3.56
N LYS A 101 0.95 21.67 4.09
CA LYS A 101 2.05 22.47 3.54
C LYS A 101 2.95 21.70 2.58
N ALA A 102 2.52 20.53 2.10
CA ALA A 102 3.28 19.76 1.12
C ALA A 102 3.53 20.61 -0.15
N LYS A 103 4.75 20.56 -0.69
CA LYS A 103 5.14 21.34 -1.87
C LYS A 103 5.18 20.44 -3.09
N PHE A 104 4.57 20.89 -4.19
CA PHE A 104 4.64 20.19 -5.45
C PHE A 104 5.97 20.46 -6.14
N ASP A 105 6.58 19.41 -6.68
CA ASP A 105 7.77 19.48 -7.50
C ASP A 105 7.44 19.02 -8.94
N PRO A 106 7.50 19.92 -9.92
CA PRO A 106 7.23 19.59 -11.32
C PRO A 106 8.16 18.53 -11.92
N GLU A 107 9.41 18.44 -11.45
CA GLU A 107 10.43 17.50 -11.94
C GLU A 107 9.96 16.05 -11.75
N PHE A 108 9.46 15.76 -10.55
CA PHE A 108 8.92 14.44 -10.19
C PHE A 108 7.41 14.34 -10.41
N SER A 109 6.74 15.47 -10.66
CA SER A 109 5.29 15.60 -10.72
C SER A 109 4.60 15.06 -9.46
N SER A 110 5.23 15.26 -8.31
CA SER A 110 4.80 14.73 -7.01
C SER A 110 4.95 15.77 -5.92
N TYR A 111 4.39 15.50 -4.74
CA TYR A 111 4.53 16.37 -3.59
C TYR A 111 5.63 15.87 -2.64
N PHE A 112 6.29 16.80 -1.95
CA PHE A 112 7.15 16.53 -0.80
C PHE A 112 6.46 17.03 0.47
N CYS A 113 6.50 16.22 1.52
CA CYS A 113 5.93 16.60 2.81
C CYS A 113 6.80 17.69 3.46
N ASN A 114 6.19 18.73 4.02
CA ASN A 114 6.89 19.76 4.82
C ASN A 114 6.61 19.62 6.32
N HIS A 115 6.28 18.41 6.78
CA HIS A 115 6.10 18.08 8.20
C HIS A 115 5.16 19.00 8.99
N CYS A 116 4.08 19.49 8.36
CA CYS A 116 3.24 20.52 8.96
C CYS A 116 2.47 20.08 10.22
N LEU A 117 2.14 18.79 10.35
CA LEU A 117 1.41 18.24 11.50
C LEU A 117 1.95 16.86 11.88
N PRO A 118 2.30 16.61 13.14
CA PRO A 118 2.92 15.36 13.59
C PRO A 118 1.97 14.15 13.54
N ASP A 119 0.67 14.37 13.63
CA ASP A 119 -0.36 13.31 13.60
C ASP A 119 -0.92 13.04 12.18
N CYS A 120 -0.30 13.61 11.15
CA CYS A 120 -0.62 13.30 9.76
C CYS A 120 0.09 12.01 9.34
N LEU A 121 -0.64 11.00 8.89
CA LEU A 121 -0.08 9.72 8.45
C LEU A 121 0.94 9.89 7.31
N ALA A 122 0.69 10.77 6.34
CA ALA A 122 1.69 11.09 5.31
C ALA A 122 2.98 11.70 5.90
N ASN A 123 2.86 12.52 6.96
CA ASN A 123 4.04 13.05 7.66
C ASN A 123 4.79 11.94 8.39
N GLN A 124 4.10 11.12 9.17
CA GLN A 124 4.69 10.00 9.91
C GLN A 124 5.40 9.02 8.96
N ALA A 125 4.79 8.68 7.82
CA ALA A 125 5.44 7.87 6.80
C ALA A 125 6.68 8.54 6.22
N THR A 126 6.62 9.86 5.97
CA THR A 126 7.76 10.61 5.45
C THR A 126 8.93 10.60 6.42
N VAL A 127 8.68 10.94 7.69
CA VAL A 127 9.71 10.94 8.74
C VAL A 127 10.35 9.55 8.88
N LEU A 128 9.54 8.49 9.01
CA LEU A 128 10.04 7.12 9.15
C LEU A 128 10.85 6.67 7.92
N GLY A 129 10.39 7.02 6.71
CA GLY A 129 11.10 6.71 5.48
C GLY A 129 12.45 7.42 5.39
N GLU A 130 12.48 8.72 5.66
CA GLU A 130 13.70 9.55 5.62
C GLU A 130 14.73 9.10 6.66
N GLU A 131 14.31 8.78 7.88
CA GLU A 131 15.17 8.21 8.94
C GLU A 131 15.84 6.90 8.50
N LYS A 132 15.21 6.16 7.59
CA LYS A 132 15.71 4.90 7.03
C LYS A 132 16.44 5.09 5.70
N GLY A 133 16.66 6.33 5.26
CA GLY A 133 17.40 6.66 4.05
C GLY A 133 16.59 6.52 2.75
N TYR A 134 15.26 6.43 2.83
CA TYR A 134 14.40 6.41 1.66
C TYR A 134 14.22 7.84 1.14
N LYS A 135 14.17 7.99 -0.19
CA LYS A 135 13.60 9.21 -0.78
C LYS A 135 12.08 9.07 -0.81
N VAL A 136 11.37 9.99 -0.18
CA VAL A 136 9.91 9.91 -0.02
C VAL A 136 9.20 10.86 -0.97
N PHE A 137 8.13 10.38 -1.61
CA PHE A 137 7.26 11.18 -2.47
C PHE A 137 5.81 10.94 -2.10
N ILE A 138 5.00 12.01 -2.14
CA ILE A 138 3.56 11.95 -2.00
C ILE A 138 2.94 12.03 -3.41
N LEU A 139 2.24 10.97 -3.81
CA LEU A 139 1.75 10.80 -5.18
C LEU A 139 0.31 11.29 -5.35
N PRO A 140 0.06 12.28 -6.23
CA PRO A 140 -1.31 12.61 -6.62
C PRO A 140 -1.98 11.48 -7.43
N GLY A 141 -1.19 10.61 -8.07
CA GLY A 141 -1.66 9.39 -8.73
C GLY A 141 -0.50 8.59 -9.33
N GLY A 142 -0.78 7.38 -9.82
CA GLY A 142 0.24 6.47 -10.37
C GLY A 142 1.00 6.98 -11.61
N SER A 143 0.46 7.96 -12.36
CA SER A 143 1.11 8.52 -13.56
C SER A 143 2.44 9.23 -13.30
N CYS A 144 2.76 9.52 -12.03
CA CYS A 144 4.02 10.13 -11.61
C CYS A 144 5.18 9.13 -11.53
N MET A 145 4.87 7.83 -11.38
CA MET A 145 5.88 6.78 -11.16
C MET A 145 6.98 6.72 -12.23
N PRO A 146 6.70 6.84 -13.55
CA PRO A 146 7.75 6.82 -14.56
C PRO A 146 8.81 7.90 -14.36
N LYS A 147 8.40 9.13 -14.01
CA LYS A 147 9.33 10.25 -13.77
C LYS A 147 10.16 10.01 -12.51
N ILE A 148 9.52 9.54 -11.44
CA ILE A 148 10.20 9.26 -10.17
C ILE A 148 11.27 8.20 -10.35
N ILE A 149 10.96 7.06 -10.98
CA ILE A 149 11.93 5.98 -11.18
C ILE A 149 13.10 6.45 -12.05
N ALA A 150 12.81 7.15 -13.16
CA ALA A 150 13.85 7.66 -14.06
C ALA A 150 14.79 8.66 -13.38
N ASN A 151 14.26 9.60 -12.60
CA ASN A 151 15.06 10.67 -11.99
C ASN A 151 15.79 10.22 -10.71
N THR A 152 15.27 9.20 -10.01
CA THR A 152 15.92 8.70 -8.79
C THR A 152 16.96 7.61 -9.06
N ASN A 153 16.82 6.86 -10.16
CA ASN A 153 17.59 5.64 -10.41
C ASN A 153 17.57 4.73 -9.18
N CYS A 154 16.38 4.52 -8.62
CA CYS A 154 16.16 3.68 -7.45
C CYS A 154 16.26 2.19 -7.82
N ASP A 155 16.67 1.40 -6.83
CA ASP A 155 16.81 -0.05 -6.95
C ASP A 155 15.59 -0.79 -6.37
N ALA A 156 14.72 -0.12 -5.61
CA ALA A 156 13.49 -0.70 -5.05
C ALA A 156 12.45 0.36 -4.69
N VAL A 157 11.17 -0.05 -4.70
CA VAL A 157 10.03 0.82 -4.41
C VAL A 157 9.14 0.24 -3.31
N LEU A 158 8.86 1.04 -2.28
CA LEU A 158 7.81 0.74 -1.29
C LEU A 158 6.62 1.67 -1.53
N GLY A 159 5.43 1.11 -1.73
CA GLY A 159 4.20 1.89 -1.94
C GLY A 159 3.26 1.83 -0.74
N ILE A 160 2.56 2.93 -0.43
CA ILE A 160 1.45 2.99 0.52
C ILE A 160 0.22 3.56 -0.20
N ALA A 161 -0.77 2.72 -0.51
CA ALA A 161 -1.98 3.15 -1.21
C ALA A 161 -3.14 2.15 -1.07
N CYS A 162 -4.27 2.45 -1.71
CA CYS A 162 -5.34 1.48 -1.87
C CYS A 162 -4.89 0.31 -2.77
N PRO A 163 -5.58 -0.84 -2.74
CA PRO A 163 -5.16 -2.02 -3.48
C PRO A 163 -5.00 -1.79 -4.98
N ASP A 164 -5.91 -1.04 -5.61
CA ASP A 164 -5.84 -0.70 -7.04
C ASP A 164 -4.53 -0.01 -7.43
N GLU A 165 -4.17 1.06 -6.70
CA GLU A 165 -2.95 1.83 -6.97
C GLU A 165 -1.69 1.02 -6.68
N ILE A 166 -1.72 0.15 -5.66
CA ILE A 166 -0.60 -0.76 -5.39
C ILE A 166 -0.43 -1.77 -6.51
N LYS A 167 -1.50 -2.40 -7.02
CA LYS A 167 -1.40 -3.34 -8.15
C LYS A 167 -0.87 -2.69 -9.42
N LEU A 168 -1.38 -1.51 -9.78
CA LEU A 168 -0.88 -0.72 -10.90
C LEU A 168 0.60 -0.37 -10.72
N GLY A 169 0.97 0.00 -9.50
CA GLY A 169 2.35 0.25 -9.14
C GLY A 169 3.23 -0.98 -9.28
N ILE A 170 2.74 -2.15 -8.86
CA ILE A 170 3.44 -3.42 -8.99
C ILE A 170 3.69 -3.73 -10.47
N GLU A 171 2.65 -3.73 -11.29
CA GLU A 171 2.77 -4.01 -12.73
C GLU A 171 3.80 -3.08 -13.40
N PHE A 172 3.74 -1.78 -13.10
CA PHE A 172 4.68 -0.83 -13.66
C PHE A 172 6.12 -1.07 -13.19
N VAL A 173 6.36 -1.26 -11.88
CA VAL A 173 7.72 -1.41 -11.34
C VAL A 173 8.34 -2.75 -11.75
N GLU A 174 7.53 -3.81 -11.81
CA GLU A 174 7.95 -5.11 -12.36
C GLU A 174 8.35 -5.00 -13.84
N SER A 175 7.64 -4.20 -14.64
CA SER A 175 8.02 -3.95 -16.05
C SER A 175 9.39 -3.25 -16.19
N LYS A 176 9.91 -2.66 -15.11
CA LYS A 176 11.24 -2.06 -15.03
C LYS A 176 12.30 -2.99 -14.43
N GLY A 177 11.92 -4.22 -14.07
CA GLY A 177 12.81 -5.20 -13.43
C GLY A 177 13.21 -4.82 -12.02
N LEU A 178 12.40 -4.01 -11.32
CA LEU A 178 12.69 -3.55 -9.97
C LEU A 178 11.81 -4.29 -8.95
N PRO A 179 12.34 -4.61 -7.76
CA PRO A 179 11.55 -5.11 -6.64
C PRO A 179 10.61 -4.04 -6.09
N ILE A 180 9.40 -4.46 -5.75
CA ILE A 180 8.38 -3.60 -5.14
C ILE A 180 7.68 -4.31 -3.99
N LYS A 181 7.45 -3.56 -2.91
CA LYS A 181 6.56 -3.94 -1.80
C LYS A 181 5.43 -2.93 -1.67
N GLY A 182 4.27 -3.39 -1.21
CA GLY A 182 3.07 -2.58 -0.99
C GLY A 182 2.52 -2.71 0.42
N ILE A 183 2.21 -1.58 1.03
CA ILE A 183 1.42 -1.45 2.26
C ILE A 183 0.05 -0.93 1.86
N LEU A 184 -0.97 -1.65 2.31
CA LEU A 184 -2.35 -1.34 2.00
C LEU A 184 -2.95 -0.39 3.02
N LEU A 185 -3.79 0.52 2.54
CA LEU A 185 -4.67 1.28 3.41
C LEU A 185 -5.63 0.33 4.16
N THR A 186 -5.63 0.42 5.48
CA THR A 186 -6.61 -0.25 6.35
C THR A 186 -7.99 0.38 6.21
N LYS A 187 -8.04 1.68 5.92
CA LYS A 187 -9.26 2.41 5.55
C LYS A 187 -9.05 3.18 4.26
N ASN A 188 -9.79 2.84 3.21
CA ASN A 188 -9.65 3.46 1.90
C ASN A 188 -10.54 4.72 1.75
N GLY A 189 -10.36 5.42 0.63
CA GLY A 189 -11.08 6.65 0.29
C GLY A 189 -10.16 7.67 -0.38
N CYS A 190 -10.73 8.83 -0.75
CA CYS A 190 -9.97 9.95 -1.31
C CYS A 190 -9.41 10.90 -0.23
N ALA A 191 -9.86 10.77 1.02
CA ALA A 191 -9.40 11.49 2.19
C ALA A 191 -9.77 10.71 3.46
N ASN A 192 -9.20 11.07 4.61
CA ASN A 192 -9.44 10.39 5.90
C ASN A 192 -9.14 8.89 5.84
N THR A 193 -8.11 8.51 5.08
CA THR A 193 -7.63 7.14 4.96
C THR A 193 -6.69 6.79 6.10
N GLU A 194 -6.56 5.51 6.38
CA GLU A 194 -5.67 5.00 7.43
C GLU A 194 -4.82 3.84 6.89
N PHE A 195 -3.63 3.67 7.47
CA PHE A 195 -2.80 2.47 7.31
C PHE A 195 -2.08 2.19 8.64
N ASP A 196 -1.61 0.96 8.79
CA ASP A 196 -0.90 0.54 10.00
C ASP A 196 0.57 1.00 9.97
N LEU A 197 0.95 1.83 10.94
CA LEU A 197 2.32 2.34 11.07
C LEU A 197 3.32 1.24 11.46
N ASP A 198 2.88 0.21 12.18
CA ASP A 198 3.78 -0.87 12.56
C ASP A 198 4.15 -1.71 11.33
N SER A 199 3.19 -2.00 10.45
CA SER A 199 3.44 -2.57 9.11
C SER A 199 4.44 -1.74 8.29
N LEU A 200 4.39 -0.41 8.38
CA LEU A 200 5.39 0.45 7.73
C LEU A 200 6.78 0.29 8.35
N LYS A 201 6.89 0.33 9.68
CA LYS A 201 8.18 0.15 10.37
C LYS A 201 8.82 -1.19 10.03
N GLU A 202 8.03 -2.26 9.94
CA GLU A 202 8.50 -3.60 9.53
C GLU A 202 8.96 -3.65 8.08
N ALA A 203 8.29 -2.92 7.18
CA ALA A 203 8.63 -2.88 5.76
C ALA A 203 9.87 -2.01 5.43
N LEU A 204 10.23 -1.07 6.31
CA LEU A 204 11.39 -0.21 6.17
C LEU A 204 12.65 -0.93 6.68
N VAL A 205 13.34 -1.60 5.76
CA VAL A 205 14.53 -2.45 5.98
C VAL A 205 15.79 -1.92 5.30
#